data_AF-A0A939G341-F1
#
_entry.id   AF-A0A939G341-F1
#
_cell.length_a   1.000
_cell.length_b   1.000
_cell.length_c   1.000
_cell.angle_alpha   90.00
_cell.angle_beta   90.00
_cell.angle_gamma   90.00
#
_symmetry.space_group_name_H-M   'P 1'
#
loop_
_entity.id
_entity.type
_entity.pdbx_description
1 polymer ?
#
loop_
_entity_poly.entity_id
_entity_poly.type
_entity_poly.pdbx_seq_one_letter_code
_entity_poly.pdbx_strand_id
1 'polypeptide(L)'
;MHTLRILTLALLVGSSAMAQPASKFTATINGKPFEAKGQRLKLPLPGSMRYLAIAGMNVNPDVQLWLRFFYLNELKPGTYRILAENDKSVKETFNKEAADRSNAVYALLDYTEETKGMGHAFQDGESYEGTVTISKVTDTSIEGTFSGTMKGQTYKKRVMATLGGFGLRQNLEDKAITAAGGGMFVKGDPHEHNNTKKGDKTDDIVVTNGTFNVVWGNDDKKQ
;
A
#
# COMPACT_ATOMS: atom_id res chain seq x y z
N MET A 1 -27.02 56.96 -28.23
CA MET A 1 -26.99 55.49 -28.40
C MET A 1 -25.60 55.13 -28.88
N HIS A 2 -25.02 54.02 -28.42
CA HIS A 2 -23.61 53.61 -28.60
C HIS A 2 -22.67 54.11 -27.50
N THR A 3 -22.53 53.31 -26.43
CA THR A 3 -21.30 53.07 -25.65
C THR A 3 -21.65 52.31 -24.38
N LEU A 4 -22.33 51.16 -24.48
CA LEU A 4 -22.51 50.29 -23.31
C LEU A 4 -22.86 48.84 -23.70
N ARG A 5 -22.05 48.24 -24.58
CA ARG A 5 -22.20 46.80 -24.93
C ARG A 5 -20.86 46.08 -25.08
N ILE A 6 -19.80 46.56 -24.44
CA ILE A 6 -18.49 45.91 -24.48
C ILE A 6 -17.94 45.84 -23.05
N LEU A 7 -18.63 45.15 -22.14
CA LEU A 7 -18.07 44.81 -20.83
C LEU A 7 -18.72 43.54 -20.25
N THR A 8 -18.89 42.51 -21.07
CA THR A 8 -19.45 41.22 -20.60
C THR A 8 -18.83 40.00 -21.28
N LEU A 9 -17.65 40.16 -21.91
CA LEU A 9 -16.97 39.07 -22.61
C LEU A 9 -15.48 38.92 -22.23
N ALA A 10 -15.09 39.38 -21.03
CA ALA A 10 -13.70 39.31 -20.56
C ALA A 10 -13.55 38.66 -19.17
N LEU A 11 -14.47 37.77 -18.80
CA LEU A 11 -14.42 37.07 -17.51
C LEU A 11 -14.68 35.55 -17.67
N LEU A 12 -14.02 34.92 -18.63
CA LEU A 12 -14.17 33.47 -18.89
C LEU A 12 -12.87 32.79 -19.31
N VAL A 13 -11.71 33.32 -18.91
CA VAL A 13 -10.43 32.67 -19.13
C VAL A 13 -9.67 32.62 -17.81
N GLY A 14 -9.45 31.41 -17.29
CA GLY A 14 -8.42 31.19 -16.28
C GLY A 14 -8.84 30.45 -15.01
N SER A 15 -9.85 29.57 -15.04
CA SER A 15 -9.95 28.52 -14.02
C SER A 15 -9.22 27.27 -14.50
N SER A 16 -7.91 27.38 -14.76
CA SER A 16 -7.04 26.20 -14.79
C SER A 16 -7.00 25.69 -13.36
N ALA A 17 -7.99 24.89 -12.97
CA ALA A 17 -7.88 24.08 -11.77
C ALA A 17 -6.56 23.33 -11.89
N MET A 18 -5.62 23.63 -10.99
CA MET A 18 -4.43 22.83 -10.78
C MET A 18 -4.93 21.46 -10.31
N ALA A 19 -5.35 20.62 -11.24
CA ALA A 19 -5.74 19.26 -10.96
C ALA A 19 -4.49 18.59 -10.39
N GLN A 20 -4.49 18.33 -9.09
CA GLN A 20 -3.43 17.54 -8.49
C GLN A 20 -3.41 16.19 -9.21
N PRO A 21 -2.23 15.71 -9.65
CA PRO A 21 -2.14 14.44 -10.33
C PRO A 21 -2.78 13.37 -9.44
N ALA A 22 -3.68 12.58 -10.03
CA ALA A 22 -4.41 11.56 -9.29
C ALA A 22 -3.44 10.47 -8.83
N SER A 23 -3.51 10.09 -7.55
CA SER A 23 -2.69 9.02 -7.01
C SER A 23 -2.95 7.70 -7.75
N LYS A 24 -1.89 7.06 -8.24
CA LYS A 24 -1.93 5.82 -9.02
C LYS A 24 -0.93 4.80 -8.45
N PHE A 25 -1.33 3.53 -8.44
CA PHE A 25 -0.49 2.41 -8.03
C PHE A 25 -0.74 1.24 -8.97
N THR A 26 0.28 0.82 -9.69
CA THR A 26 0.16 -0.27 -10.69
C THR A 26 1.28 -1.26 -10.57
N ALA A 27 1.01 -2.48 -11.02
CA ALA A 27 2.02 -3.51 -11.18
C ALA A 27 1.54 -4.61 -12.13
N THR A 28 2.43 -5.55 -12.43
CA THR A 28 2.08 -6.87 -12.98
C THR A 28 2.38 -7.92 -11.92
N ILE A 29 1.35 -8.58 -11.39
CA ILE A 29 1.44 -9.57 -10.31
C ILE A 29 1.21 -10.95 -10.92
N ASN A 30 2.22 -11.82 -10.89
CA ASN A 30 2.17 -13.15 -11.51
C ASN A 30 1.67 -13.11 -12.97
N GLY A 31 2.13 -12.12 -13.73
CA GLY A 31 1.73 -11.90 -15.14
C GLY A 31 0.36 -11.23 -15.33
N LYS A 32 -0.40 -10.96 -14.26
CA LYS A 32 -1.69 -10.28 -14.34
C LYS A 32 -1.54 -8.77 -14.09
N PRO A 33 -2.17 -7.90 -14.89
CA PRO A 33 -2.14 -6.48 -14.63
C PRO A 33 -2.90 -6.14 -13.35
N PHE A 34 -2.33 -5.25 -12.55
CA PHE A 34 -2.92 -4.68 -11.36
C PHE A 34 -2.89 -3.16 -11.47
N GLU A 35 -4.05 -2.53 -11.37
CA GLU A 35 -4.18 -1.08 -11.28
C GLU A 35 -5.11 -0.73 -10.13
N ALA A 36 -4.71 0.24 -9.32
CA ALA A 36 -5.49 0.77 -8.23
C ALA A 36 -5.18 2.26 -8.00
N LYS A 37 -6.05 2.93 -7.24
CA LYS A 37 -5.73 4.25 -6.69
C LYS A 37 -4.66 4.10 -5.61
N GLY A 38 -3.58 4.85 -5.73
CA GLY A 38 -2.53 4.88 -4.70
C GLY A 38 -3.01 5.63 -3.45
N GLN A 39 -2.74 5.08 -2.28
CA GLN A 39 -3.12 5.68 -1.01
C GLN A 39 -1.96 5.64 -0.02
N ARG A 40 -1.83 6.68 0.81
CA ARG A 40 -0.93 6.68 1.96
C ARG A 40 -1.64 6.08 3.16
N LEU A 41 -0.95 5.21 3.88
CA LEU A 41 -1.46 4.59 5.10
C LEU A 41 -0.71 5.16 6.31
N LYS A 42 -1.45 5.66 7.30
CA LYS A 42 -0.91 6.12 8.57
C LYS A 42 -0.86 4.95 9.55
N LEU A 43 0.34 4.44 9.83
CA LEU A 43 0.55 3.51 10.95
C LEU A 43 1.29 4.24 12.09
N PRO A 44 0.77 4.20 13.33
CA PRO A 44 1.46 4.77 14.47
C PRO A 44 2.62 3.85 14.88
N LEU A 45 3.87 4.26 14.63
CA LEU A 45 5.04 3.57 15.17
C LEU A 45 5.64 4.37 16.35
N PRO A 46 5.93 3.72 17.48
CA PRO A 46 6.67 4.36 18.57
C PRO A 46 8.18 4.42 18.24
N GLY A 47 8.81 5.59 18.45
CA GLY A 47 10.29 5.74 18.42
C GLY A 47 10.81 6.75 17.40
N SER A 48 12.14 6.74 17.20
CA SER A 48 12.87 7.61 16.27
C SER A 48 12.84 7.15 14.81
N MET A 49 12.35 5.94 14.54
CA MET A 49 12.23 5.38 13.19
C MET A 49 10.93 5.87 12.56
N ARG A 50 11.06 6.53 11.40
CA ARG A 50 9.94 7.02 10.61
C ARG A 50 9.45 5.93 9.67
N TYR A 51 8.17 6.00 9.36
CA TYR A 51 7.48 5.02 8.55
C TYR A 51 6.53 5.67 7.55
N LEU A 52 6.55 5.14 6.34
CA LEU A 52 5.62 5.48 5.28
C LEU A 52 5.13 4.20 4.64
N ALA A 53 3.83 3.95 4.67
CA ALA A 53 3.21 2.93 3.84
C ALA A 53 2.40 3.58 2.72
N ILE A 54 2.52 3.02 1.54
CA ILE A 54 1.64 3.30 0.40
C ILE A 54 1.08 1.99 -0.12
N ALA A 55 -0.15 2.02 -0.60
CA ALA A 55 -0.82 0.82 -1.11
C ALA A 55 -1.69 1.13 -2.32
N GLY A 56 -1.83 0.13 -3.18
CA GLY A 56 -2.93 0.00 -4.13
C GLY A 56 -3.90 -1.06 -3.63
N MET A 57 -5.21 -0.76 -3.67
CA MET A 57 -6.25 -1.66 -3.17
C MET A 57 -7.41 -1.74 -4.17
N ASN A 58 -7.86 -2.96 -4.46
CA ASN A 58 -9.08 -3.26 -5.19
C ASN A 58 -10.04 -4.04 -4.29
N VAL A 59 -11.34 -3.81 -4.46
CA VAL A 59 -12.40 -4.38 -3.61
C VAL A 59 -13.11 -5.58 -4.24
N ASN A 60 -12.89 -5.82 -5.53
CA ASN A 60 -13.48 -6.94 -6.26
C ASN A 60 -12.62 -7.33 -7.49
N PRO A 61 -11.77 -8.38 -7.41
CA PRO A 61 -11.43 -9.13 -6.19
C PRO A 61 -10.76 -8.25 -5.13
N ASP A 62 -10.86 -8.65 -3.88
CA ASP A 62 -10.21 -7.98 -2.75
C ASP A 62 -8.70 -8.27 -2.82
N VAL A 63 -7.94 -7.28 -3.29
CA VAL A 63 -6.51 -7.38 -3.57
C VAL A 63 -5.79 -6.15 -3.05
N GLN A 64 -4.70 -6.38 -2.35
CA GLN A 64 -3.85 -5.36 -1.77
C GLN A 64 -2.40 -5.59 -2.16
N LEU A 65 -1.72 -4.50 -2.53
CA LEU A 65 -0.28 -4.49 -2.75
C LEU A 65 0.31 -3.27 -2.04
N TRP A 66 1.24 -3.53 -1.12
CA TRP A 66 1.79 -2.54 -0.20
C TRP A 66 3.27 -2.34 -0.44
N LEU A 67 3.72 -1.09 -0.39
CA LEU A 67 5.11 -0.73 -0.21
C LEU A 67 5.25 -0.03 1.13
N ARG A 68 6.07 -0.60 2.01
CA ARG A 68 6.38 -0.03 3.33
C ARG A 68 7.82 0.47 3.33
N PHE A 69 8.02 1.70 3.75
CA PHE A 69 9.35 2.32 3.89
C PHE A 69 9.61 2.61 5.36
N PHE A 70 10.79 2.22 5.80
CA PHE A 70 11.31 2.54 7.12
C PHE A 70 12.58 3.36 6.95
N TYR A 71 12.68 4.50 7.64
CA TYR A 71 13.77 5.44 7.46
C TYR A 71 14.05 6.26 8.71
N LEU A 72 15.28 6.74 8.88
CA LEU A 72 15.66 7.52 10.07
C LEU A 72 15.31 9.01 9.95
N ASN A 73 15.84 9.68 8.93
CA ASN A 73 15.70 11.13 8.80
C ASN A 73 14.64 11.50 7.76
N GLU A 74 15.00 11.36 6.49
CA GLU A 74 14.18 11.77 5.35
C GLU A 74 14.32 10.75 4.23
N LEU A 75 13.20 10.49 3.56
CA LEU A 75 13.18 9.66 2.37
C LEU A 75 13.65 10.49 1.18
N LYS A 76 14.62 9.98 0.42
CA LYS A 76 15.22 10.69 -0.72
C LYS A 76 14.97 9.95 -2.03
N PRO A 77 15.09 10.63 -3.17
CA PRO A 77 15.24 9.94 -4.44
C PRO A 77 16.45 9.01 -4.42
N GLY A 78 16.28 7.80 -4.95
CA GLY A 78 17.28 6.75 -4.91
C GLY A 78 16.68 5.35 -5.06
N THR A 79 17.56 4.37 -5.23
CA THR A 79 17.18 2.95 -5.29
C THR A 79 17.49 2.28 -3.97
N TYR A 80 16.49 1.63 -3.40
CA TYR A 80 16.54 0.93 -2.13
C TYR A 80 16.20 -0.54 -2.32
N ARG A 81 16.76 -1.39 -1.47
CA ARG A 81 16.48 -2.82 -1.49
C ARG A 81 15.16 -3.10 -0.78
N ILE A 82 14.40 -4.02 -1.36
CA ILE A 82 13.28 -4.67 -0.67
C ILE A 82 13.87 -5.87 0.08
N LEU A 83 13.59 -5.95 1.38
CA LEU A 83 14.16 -6.95 2.29
C LEU A 83 13.08 -7.90 2.81
N ALA A 84 13.49 -9.06 3.29
CA ALA A 84 12.57 -9.99 3.95
C ALA A 84 12.23 -9.52 5.38
N GLU A 85 10.94 -9.48 5.73
CA GLU A 85 10.44 -8.90 7.00
C GLU A 85 10.99 -9.58 8.26
N ASN A 86 11.24 -10.90 8.18
CA ASN A 86 11.74 -11.71 9.30
C ASN A 86 13.26 -11.95 9.26
N ASP A 87 13.99 -11.27 8.38
CA ASP A 87 15.43 -11.40 8.39
C ASP A 87 16.00 -10.62 9.59
N LYS A 88 16.68 -11.33 10.52
CA LYS A 88 17.46 -10.68 11.59
C LYS A 88 18.44 -9.66 11.02
N SER A 89 18.84 -9.86 9.76
CA SER A 89 19.62 -8.91 8.98
C SER A 89 18.91 -7.58 8.74
N VAL A 90 17.58 -7.44 8.78
CA VAL A 90 16.93 -6.11 8.62
C VAL A 90 17.32 -5.19 9.75
N LYS A 91 17.21 -5.65 11.00
CA LYS A 91 17.60 -4.85 12.17
C LYS A 91 19.11 -4.59 12.21
N GLU A 92 19.92 -5.60 11.87
CA GLU A 92 21.38 -5.45 11.84
C GLU A 92 21.89 -4.58 10.69
N THR A 93 21.31 -4.73 9.49
CA THR A 93 21.58 -3.92 8.30
C THR A 93 21.14 -2.49 8.56
N PHE A 94 19.95 -2.29 9.14
CA PHE A 94 19.50 -0.98 9.55
C PHE A 94 20.44 -0.34 10.56
N ASN A 95 20.86 -1.06 11.61
CA ASN A 95 21.80 -0.54 12.60
C ASN A 95 23.18 -0.21 12.00
N LYS A 96 23.68 -1.03 11.07
CA LYS A 96 24.94 -0.78 10.35
C LYS A 96 24.83 0.44 9.44
N GLU A 97 23.79 0.48 8.62
CA GLU A 97 23.54 1.61 7.73
C GLU A 97 23.30 2.90 8.51
N ALA A 98 22.58 2.83 9.64
CA ALA A 98 22.34 3.97 10.52
C ALA A 98 23.61 4.53 11.16
N ALA A 99 24.57 3.67 11.49
CA ALA A 99 25.84 4.06 12.10
C ALA A 99 26.77 4.75 11.09
N ASP A 100 26.79 4.28 9.84
CA ASP A 100 27.72 4.77 8.80
C ASP A 100 27.11 5.86 7.90
N ARG A 101 25.78 5.86 7.74
CA ARG A 101 25.04 6.74 6.85
C ARG A 101 23.79 7.20 7.58
N SER A 102 23.76 8.46 7.96
CA SER A 102 22.63 9.09 8.68
C SER A 102 21.25 8.90 8.01
N ASN A 103 21.15 8.37 6.78
CA ASN A 103 19.90 8.12 6.04
C ASN A 103 19.69 6.64 5.69
N ALA A 104 19.70 5.74 6.67
CA ALA A 104 19.28 4.35 6.47
C ALA A 104 17.81 4.29 6.01
N VAL A 105 17.54 3.52 4.95
CA VAL A 105 16.20 3.28 4.40
C VAL A 105 16.10 1.83 3.97
N TYR A 106 15.07 1.13 4.41
CA TYR A 106 14.70 -0.16 3.83
C TYR A 106 13.23 -0.18 3.45
N ALA A 107 12.93 -1.02 2.46
CA ALA A 107 11.58 -1.21 1.96
C ALA A 107 11.11 -2.65 2.18
N LEU A 108 9.81 -2.81 2.39
CA LEU A 108 9.11 -4.08 2.32
C LEU A 108 8.03 -3.99 1.24
N LEU A 109 7.71 -5.14 0.67
CA LEU A 109 6.68 -5.34 -0.34
C LEU A 109 5.79 -6.48 0.12
N ASP A 110 4.49 -6.22 0.24
CA ASP A 110 3.53 -7.18 0.78
C ASP A 110 2.30 -7.27 -0.11
N TYR A 111 1.68 -8.44 -0.12
CA TYR A 111 0.56 -8.73 -0.99
C TYR A 111 -0.48 -9.60 -0.30
N THR A 112 -1.75 -9.24 -0.45
CA THR A 112 -2.88 -10.05 0.01
C THR A 112 -3.96 -10.08 -1.05
N GLU A 113 -4.45 -11.26 -1.41
CA GLU A 113 -5.60 -11.47 -2.30
C GLU A 113 -6.61 -12.42 -1.66
N GLU A 114 -7.86 -11.99 -1.59
CA GLU A 114 -8.99 -12.87 -1.25
C GLU A 114 -9.22 -13.87 -2.38
N THR A 115 -8.89 -15.14 -2.13
CA THR A 115 -9.09 -16.23 -3.10
C THR A 115 -10.46 -16.89 -2.98
N LYS A 116 -11.15 -16.66 -1.85
CA LYS A 116 -12.53 -17.10 -1.63
C LYS A 116 -13.28 -16.05 -0.80
N GLY A 117 -14.37 -15.54 -1.38
CA GLY A 117 -15.19 -14.45 -0.84
C GLY A 117 -15.60 -14.60 0.63
N MET A 118 -15.95 -13.47 1.27
CA MET A 118 -16.32 -13.34 2.69
C MET A 118 -15.17 -13.62 3.69
N GLY A 119 -13.94 -13.48 3.24
CA GLY A 119 -12.72 -13.72 4.00
C GLY A 119 -12.52 -15.19 4.35
N HIS A 120 -12.93 -16.08 3.45
CA HIS A 120 -12.82 -17.53 3.67
C HIS A 120 -11.45 -18.09 3.34
N ALA A 121 -10.76 -17.49 2.36
CA ALA A 121 -9.40 -17.87 2.01
C ALA A 121 -8.65 -16.70 1.39
N PHE A 122 -7.35 -16.66 1.63
CA PHE A 122 -6.45 -15.61 1.17
C PHE A 122 -5.17 -16.23 0.62
N GLN A 123 -4.62 -15.59 -0.41
CA GLN A 123 -3.23 -15.73 -0.80
C GLN A 123 -2.49 -14.54 -0.21
N ASP A 124 -1.52 -14.82 0.64
CA ASP A 124 -0.68 -13.81 1.26
C ASP A 124 0.73 -13.90 0.66
N GLY A 125 1.49 -12.82 0.73
CA GLY A 125 2.83 -12.67 0.20
C GLY A 125 3.67 -11.81 1.11
N GLU A 126 4.59 -12.45 1.83
CA GLU A 126 5.55 -11.78 2.70
C GLU A 126 6.78 -11.33 1.88
N SER A 127 7.30 -10.15 2.20
CA SER A 127 8.45 -9.60 1.49
C SER A 127 9.66 -10.55 1.50
N TYR A 128 10.39 -10.62 0.38
CA TYR A 128 11.57 -11.46 0.25
C TYR A 128 12.74 -10.71 -0.38
N GLU A 129 12.65 -10.37 -1.67
CA GLU A 129 13.72 -9.67 -2.37
C GLU A 129 13.18 -8.76 -3.48
N GLY A 130 13.92 -7.70 -3.79
CA GLY A 130 13.57 -6.79 -4.87
C GLY A 130 14.19 -5.42 -4.70
N THR A 131 13.68 -4.46 -5.46
CA THR A 131 14.13 -3.08 -5.43
C THR A 131 12.97 -2.12 -5.59
N VAL A 132 13.07 -0.98 -4.94
CA VAL A 132 12.22 0.18 -5.14
C VAL A 132 13.09 1.37 -5.50
N THR A 133 12.74 2.08 -6.57
CA THR A 133 13.41 3.31 -6.98
C THR A 133 12.45 4.47 -6.81
N ILE A 134 12.80 5.39 -5.93
CA ILE A 134 12.07 6.63 -5.71
C ILE A 134 12.64 7.68 -6.66
N SER A 135 11.82 8.19 -7.58
CA SER A 135 12.23 9.25 -8.51
C SER A 135 12.09 10.63 -7.90
N LYS A 136 11.07 10.83 -7.06
CA LYS A 136 10.78 12.11 -6.42
C LYS A 136 10.02 11.93 -5.11
N VAL A 137 10.41 12.74 -4.14
CA VAL A 137 9.74 12.90 -2.85
C VAL A 137 9.49 14.38 -2.65
N THR A 138 8.30 14.72 -2.19
CA THR A 138 7.96 16.04 -1.69
C THR A 138 7.25 15.89 -0.34
N ASP A 139 6.94 17.00 0.33
CA ASP A 139 6.18 16.96 1.59
C ASP A 139 4.79 16.32 1.45
N THR A 140 4.24 16.34 0.23
CA THR A 140 2.86 15.94 -0.10
C THR A 140 2.79 14.84 -1.15
N SER A 141 3.91 14.29 -1.60
CA SER A 141 3.88 13.22 -2.59
C SER A 141 5.13 12.35 -2.64
N ILE A 142 4.97 11.15 -3.16
CA ILE A 142 6.05 10.23 -3.51
C ILE A 142 5.75 9.58 -4.86
N GLU A 143 6.78 9.40 -5.68
CA GLU A 143 6.67 8.68 -6.94
C GLU A 143 7.91 7.83 -7.21
N GLY A 144 7.71 6.76 -7.96
CA GLY A 144 8.77 5.83 -8.28
C GLY A 144 8.28 4.54 -8.93
N THR A 145 9.20 3.58 -8.96
CA THR A 145 9.00 2.26 -9.54
C THR A 145 9.48 1.17 -8.59
N PHE A 146 8.98 -0.04 -8.76
CA PHE A 146 9.37 -1.17 -7.93
C PHE A 146 9.20 -2.50 -8.66
N SER A 147 9.94 -3.49 -8.20
CA SER A 147 9.80 -4.88 -8.61
C SER A 147 10.38 -5.77 -7.52
N GLY A 148 9.81 -6.96 -7.35
CA GLY A 148 10.29 -7.89 -6.35
C GLY A 148 9.53 -9.20 -6.36
N THR A 149 10.02 -10.11 -5.54
CA THR A 149 9.43 -11.40 -5.26
C THR A 149 9.03 -11.43 -3.79
N MET A 150 7.87 -12.02 -3.51
CA MET A 150 7.37 -12.29 -2.17
C MET A 150 7.21 -13.80 -1.98
N LYS A 151 7.41 -14.28 -0.74
CA LYS A 151 7.10 -15.66 -0.39
C LYS A 151 5.61 -15.79 -0.15
N GLY A 152 4.92 -16.49 -1.05
CA GLY A 152 3.49 -16.66 -0.94
C GLY A 152 3.09 -17.78 0.01
N GLN A 153 2.00 -17.57 0.73
CA GLN A 153 1.40 -18.54 1.63
C GLN A 153 -0.13 -18.45 1.52
N THR A 154 -0.78 -19.60 1.36
CA THR A 154 -2.25 -19.65 1.43
C THR A 154 -2.74 -19.73 2.87
N TYR A 155 -3.85 -19.05 3.15
CA TYR A 155 -4.57 -19.13 4.41
C TYR A 155 -6.04 -19.49 4.16
N LYS A 156 -6.62 -20.28 5.07
CA LYS A 156 -8.04 -20.64 5.05
C LYS A 156 -8.66 -20.44 6.42
N LYS A 157 -9.88 -19.92 6.49
CA LYS A 157 -10.61 -19.75 7.75
C LYS A 157 -10.84 -21.10 8.42
N ARG A 158 -10.64 -21.18 9.75
CA ARG A 158 -10.87 -22.41 10.51
C ARG A 158 -12.37 -22.77 10.48
N VAL A 159 -12.68 -24.05 10.33
CA VAL A 159 -14.07 -24.57 10.24
C VAL A 159 -14.91 -24.14 11.45
N MET A 160 -14.35 -24.17 12.66
CA MET A 160 -15.05 -23.73 13.88
C MET A 160 -15.44 -22.24 13.86
N ALA A 161 -14.64 -21.38 13.23
CA ALA A 161 -14.95 -19.96 13.08
C ALA A 161 -16.02 -19.69 12.01
N THR A 162 -16.23 -20.64 11.10
CA THR A 162 -17.32 -20.62 10.11
C THR A 162 -18.63 -21.11 10.74
N LEU A 163 -18.57 -22.16 11.56
CA LEU A 163 -19.72 -22.72 12.27
C LEU A 163 -20.26 -21.82 13.39
N GLY A 164 -19.39 -21.05 14.06
CA GLY A 164 -19.79 -20.12 15.12
C GLY A 164 -20.50 -18.85 14.64
N GLY A 165 -20.59 -18.60 13.32
CA GLY A 165 -21.35 -17.49 12.70
C GLY A 165 -20.82 -16.07 12.95
N PHE A 166 -20.12 -15.83 14.06
CA PHE A 166 -19.63 -14.53 14.49
C PHE A 166 -18.62 -13.92 13.51
N GLY A 167 -17.66 -14.74 13.05
CA GLY A 167 -16.63 -14.26 12.12
C GLY A 167 -17.13 -14.00 10.70
N LEU A 168 -18.30 -14.51 10.30
CA LEU A 168 -18.89 -14.23 8.97
C LEU A 168 -19.74 -12.98 8.98
N ARG A 169 -20.53 -12.75 10.04
CA ARG A 169 -21.32 -11.53 10.20
C ARG A 169 -20.44 -10.29 10.29
N GLN A 170 -19.37 -10.35 11.08
CA GLN A 170 -18.40 -9.25 11.18
C GLN A 170 -17.75 -8.93 9.82
N ASN A 171 -17.30 -9.95 9.08
CA ASN A 171 -16.74 -9.76 7.73
C ASN A 171 -17.76 -9.19 6.73
N LEU A 172 -19.04 -9.55 6.86
CA LEU A 172 -20.14 -9.04 6.02
C LEU A 172 -20.45 -7.57 6.37
N GLU A 173 -20.49 -7.23 7.66
CA GLU A 173 -20.67 -5.85 8.14
C GLU A 173 -19.50 -4.99 7.68
N ASP A 174 -18.26 -5.45 7.88
CA ASP A 174 -17.06 -4.73 7.47
C ASP A 174 -17.00 -4.57 5.94
N LYS A 175 -17.41 -5.59 5.16
CA LYS A 175 -17.47 -5.51 3.69
C LYS A 175 -18.60 -4.63 3.18
N ALA A 176 -19.72 -4.57 3.90
CA ALA A 176 -20.80 -3.64 3.58
C ALA A 176 -20.41 -2.19 3.89
N ILE A 177 -19.64 -1.95 4.96
CA ILE A 177 -19.23 -0.61 5.39
C ILE A 177 -18.03 -0.09 4.60
N THR A 178 -17.04 -0.94 4.38
CA THR A 178 -15.74 -0.54 3.81
C THR A 178 -15.59 -0.89 2.33
N ALA A 179 -16.58 -1.56 1.74
CA ALA A 179 -16.54 -2.19 0.41
C ALA A 179 -15.48 -3.30 0.28
N ALA A 180 -14.70 -3.59 1.31
CA ALA A 180 -13.65 -4.59 1.33
C ALA A 180 -13.83 -5.57 2.50
N GLY A 181 -13.39 -6.82 2.37
CA GLY A 181 -13.46 -7.78 3.48
C GLY A 181 -12.81 -7.25 4.76
N GLY A 182 -13.29 -7.69 5.92
CA GLY A 182 -13.01 -7.19 7.29
C GLY A 182 -11.56 -7.21 7.82
N GLY A 183 -10.61 -6.81 6.99
CA GLY A 183 -9.22 -6.53 7.33
C GLY A 183 -8.55 -5.50 6.40
N MET A 184 -9.21 -5.06 5.33
CA MET A 184 -8.61 -4.16 4.31
C MET A 184 -8.48 -2.70 4.75
N PHE A 185 -9.43 -2.18 5.53
CA PHE A 185 -9.51 -0.75 5.87
C PHE A 185 -9.12 -0.44 7.32
N VAL A 186 -8.76 -1.45 8.10
CA VAL A 186 -8.60 -1.30 9.54
C VAL A 186 -7.12 -1.39 9.89
N LYS A 187 -6.47 -0.22 10.03
CA LYS A 187 -5.29 0.09 10.88
C LYS A 187 -4.52 -1.12 11.47
N GLY A 188 -4.05 -2.04 10.64
CA GLY A 188 -3.55 -3.36 11.05
C GLY A 188 -2.54 -3.91 10.05
N ASP A 189 -1.78 -4.90 10.49
CA ASP A 189 -0.72 -5.56 9.71
C ASP A 189 -1.35 -6.29 8.50
N PRO A 190 -0.82 -6.12 7.26
CA PRO A 190 -1.34 -6.81 6.07
C PRO A 190 -1.35 -8.35 6.17
N HIS A 191 -0.59 -8.91 7.13
CA HIS A 191 -0.48 -10.34 7.40
C HIS A 191 -1.34 -10.82 8.59
N GLU A 192 -2.14 -9.95 9.21
CA GLU A 192 -2.97 -10.33 10.36
C GLU A 192 -4.25 -11.09 9.94
N HIS A 193 -4.11 -12.41 9.80
CA HIS A 193 -5.23 -13.30 9.42
C HIS A 193 -5.84 -14.01 10.62
N ASN A 194 -6.65 -13.30 11.42
CA ASN A 194 -7.31 -13.87 12.60
C ASN A 194 -8.19 -15.08 12.27
N ASN A 195 -8.15 -16.12 13.12
CA ASN A 195 -8.94 -17.36 12.97
C ASN A 195 -8.71 -18.14 11.66
N THR A 196 -7.54 -17.99 11.03
CA THR A 196 -7.15 -18.77 9.85
C THR A 196 -6.16 -19.90 10.20
N LYS A 197 -5.93 -20.78 9.24
CA LYS A 197 -4.91 -21.83 9.25
C LYS A 197 -4.12 -21.72 7.95
N LYS A 198 -2.78 -21.84 8.04
CA LYS A 198 -1.89 -21.97 6.88
C LYS A 198 -2.30 -23.21 6.06
N GLY A 199 -2.43 -23.02 4.75
CA GLY A 199 -2.59 -24.09 3.77
C GLY A 199 -1.24 -24.63 3.32
N ASP A 200 -1.27 -25.72 2.53
CA ASP A 200 -0.05 -26.40 2.09
C ASP A 200 0.61 -25.73 0.87
N LYS A 201 -0.11 -24.80 0.22
CA LYS A 201 0.35 -24.11 -0.98
C LYS A 201 1.22 -22.91 -0.61
N THR A 202 2.46 -22.95 -1.09
CA THR A 202 3.49 -21.91 -0.96
C THR A 202 4.12 -21.67 -2.33
N ASP A 203 3.61 -20.66 -3.04
CA ASP A 203 4.17 -20.26 -4.34
C ASP A 203 4.73 -18.86 -4.21
N ASP A 204 5.87 -18.58 -4.83
CA ASP A 204 6.39 -17.22 -4.91
C ASP A 204 5.42 -16.32 -5.69
N ILE A 205 5.27 -15.08 -5.23
CA ILE A 205 4.48 -14.05 -5.90
C ILE A 205 5.46 -13.05 -6.51
N VAL A 206 5.43 -12.94 -7.83
CA VAL A 206 6.36 -12.10 -8.60
C VAL A 206 5.66 -10.82 -9.02
N VAL A 207 6.26 -9.69 -8.66
CA VAL A 207 5.78 -8.34 -9.00
C VAL A 207 6.77 -7.67 -9.92
N THR A 208 6.30 -7.29 -11.10
CA THR A 208 7.09 -6.61 -12.14
C THR A 208 6.39 -5.33 -12.60
N ASN A 209 7.15 -4.42 -13.22
CA ASN A 209 6.62 -3.17 -13.78
C ASN A 209 5.80 -2.35 -12.77
N GLY A 210 6.19 -2.39 -11.49
CA GLY A 210 5.52 -1.65 -10.45
C GLY A 210 5.77 -0.16 -10.61
N THR A 211 4.71 0.65 -10.57
CA THR A 211 4.80 2.11 -10.54
C THR A 211 3.89 2.67 -9.47
N PHE A 212 4.34 3.72 -8.79
CA PHE A 212 3.51 4.45 -7.85
C PHE A 212 3.69 5.94 -8.03
N ASN A 213 2.58 6.66 -7.89
CA ASN A 213 2.52 8.09 -7.68
C ASN A 213 1.45 8.31 -6.62
N VAL A 214 1.82 8.74 -5.43
CA VAL A 214 0.89 8.93 -4.33
C VAL A 214 1.00 10.36 -3.85
N VAL A 215 -0.12 11.07 -3.89
CA VAL A 215 -0.25 12.45 -3.41
C VAL A 215 -1.16 12.46 -2.17
N TRP A 216 -0.80 13.25 -1.17
CA TRP A 216 -1.56 13.48 0.06
C TRP A 216 -1.66 14.98 0.38
N GLY A 217 -2.77 15.40 0.99
CA GLY A 217 -3.06 16.82 1.29
C GLY A 217 -3.04 17.15 2.78
N ASN A 218 -3.22 18.43 3.13
CA ASN A 218 -3.37 18.91 4.52
C ASN A 218 -4.58 18.30 5.26
N ASP A 219 -5.48 17.58 4.60
CA ASP A 219 -6.57 16.83 5.25
C ASP A 219 -6.05 15.74 6.20
N ASP A 220 -4.77 15.37 6.06
CA ASP A 220 -4.05 14.56 7.05
C ASP A 220 -3.89 15.25 8.43
N LYS A 221 -4.17 16.56 8.56
CA LYS A 221 -4.14 17.29 9.85
C LYS A 221 -5.44 17.17 10.65
N LYS A 222 -6.51 16.57 10.10
CA LYS A 222 -7.83 16.49 10.75
C LYS A 222 -8.28 15.09 11.16
N GLN A 223 -7.41 14.08 11.12
CA GLN A 223 -7.68 12.74 11.67
C GLN A 223 -6.44 12.13 12.31
#